data_AF-A0A1G0NTH6-F1
#
_entry.id   AF-A0A1G0NTH6-F1
#
_cell.length_a   1.000
_cell.length_b   1.000
_cell.length_c   1.000
_cell.angle_alpha   90.00
_cell.angle_beta   90.00
_cell.angle_gamma   90.00
#
_symmetry.space_group_name_H-M   'P 1'
#
loop_
_entity.id
_entity.type
_entity.pdbx_description
1 polymer ?
#
loop_
_entity_poly.entity_id
_entity_poly.type
_entity_poly.pdbx_seq_one_letter_code
_entity_poly.pdbx_strand_id
1 'polypeptide(L)'
;MFHDQGCQGRVLTGPLPDAVRSRLATLPGEWLEYDTPSGAIVVRHIQPTAAPCLPTIVSELVRMLSSIPVELHEAVLGGDLLVHTEDSPHVVRLRVERGGCVQITWAHPCFSNARRQPYAGGAQIGIDPVFCRLTGDVTLGAADPVRAARDLQRLADTYEGLYPEGDFQASADRAAGTVRVHMQDANVDVRVLVDRLLALAKPGVADGVIDVSTFDVRFPDDRVRVVFEAGQAWVEEPALFDETPAAH
;
A
#
# COMPACT_ATOMS: atom_id res chain seq x y z
N MET A 1 -8.29 1.16 1.20
CA MET A 1 -8.18 0.20 2.31
C MET A 1 -7.84 1.06 3.51
N PHE A 2 -8.70 1.14 4.53
CA PHE A 2 -8.33 1.90 5.73
C PHE A 2 -7.11 1.19 6.31
N HIS A 3 -5.95 1.84 6.29
CA HIS A 3 -4.81 1.35 7.04
C HIS A 3 -5.14 1.58 8.51
N ASP A 4 -5.84 0.62 9.12
CA ASP A 4 -6.09 0.61 10.55
C ASP A 4 -4.73 0.78 11.23
N GLN A 5 -4.52 1.94 11.86
CA GLN A 5 -3.32 2.21 12.62
C GLN A 5 -3.16 1.10 13.67
N GLY A 6 -1.95 0.56 13.78
CA GLY A 6 -1.62 -0.49 14.73
C GLY A 6 -0.57 -1.46 14.21
N CYS A 7 -0.60 -2.64 14.81
CA CYS A 7 0.27 -3.76 14.47
C CYS A 7 -0.62 -4.93 14.05
N GLN A 8 -0.23 -5.66 13.01
CA GLN A 8 -0.96 -6.82 12.52
C GLN A 8 0.01 -7.96 12.20
N GLY A 9 -0.47 -9.21 12.25
CA GLY A 9 0.32 -10.39 11.95
C GLY A 9 0.65 -11.21 13.20
N ARG A 10 1.59 -12.14 13.05
CA ARG A 10 2.01 -13.05 14.12
C ARG A 10 3.35 -13.71 13.79
N VAL A 11 4.01 -14.22 14.83
CA VAL A 11 5.24 -15.00 14.72
C VAL A 11 5.01 -16.37 15.33
N LEU A 12 5.21 -17.43 14.54
CA LEU A 12 5.09 -18.81 14.97
C LEU A 12 6.40 -19.28 15.61
N THR A 13 6.32 -19.79 16.84
CA THR A 13 7.49 -20.26 17.58
C THR A 13 7.74 -21.76 17.44
N GLY A 14 6.79 -22.49 16.85
CA GLY A 14 6.85 -23.95 16.70
C GLY A 14 6.70 -24.71 18.03
N PRO A 15 7.02 -26.02 18.06
CA PRO A 15 6.86 -26.83 19.26
C PRO A 15 7.95 -26.50 20.29
N LEU A 16 7.60 -25.68 21.28
CA LEU A 16 8.46 -25.36 22.42
C LEU A 16 8.09 -26.20 23.65
N PRO A 17 9.04 -26.56 24.54
CA PRO A 17 8.74 -27.22 25.80
C PRO A 17 7.79 -26.41 26.70
N ASP A 18 6.98 -27.10 27.50
CA ASP A 18 5.97 -26.48 28.38
C ASP A 18 6.56 -25.38 29.27
N ALA A 19 7.72 -25.62 29.86
CA ALA A 19 8.40 -24.63 30.71
C ALA A 19 8.72 -23.32 29.96
N VAL A 20 9.10 -23.41 28.68
CA VAL A 20 9.38 -22.24 27.84
C VAL A 20 8.09 -21.55 27.46
N ARG A 21 7.04 -22.29 27.06
CA ARG A 21 5.72 -21.73 26.74
C ARG A 21 5.10 -21.00 27.92
N SER A 22 5.16 -21.59 29.12
CA SER A 22 4.69 -20.96 30.35
C SER A 22 5.46 -19.67 30.66
N ARG A 23 6.78 -19.67 30.48
CA ARG A 23 7.60 -18.45 30.65
C ARG A 23 7.17 -17.36 29.67
N LEU A 24 7.04 -17.68 28.38
CA LEU A 24 6.62 -16.74 27.35
C LEU A 24 5.24 -16.14 27.66
N ALA A 25 4.28 -16.96 28.09
CA ALA A 25 2.93 -16.52 28.45
C ALA A 25 2.88 -15.57 29.66
N THR A 26 3.92 -15.59 30.52
CA THR A 26 4.02 -14.70 31.69
C THR A 26 4.75 -13.39 31.42
N LEU A 27 5.38 -13.24 30.25
CA LEU A 27 6.09 -12.01 29.92
C LEU A 27 5.08 -10.87 29.80
N PRO A 28 5.37 -9.70 30.41
CA PRO A 28 4.55 -8.52 30.18
C PRO A 28 4.68 -8.11 28.70
N GLY A 29 3.65 -7.47 28.16
CA GLY A 29 3.68 -6.86 26.84
C GLY A 29 2.51 -5.89 26.69
N GLU A 30 2.77 -4.70 26.18
CA GLU A 30 1.77 -3.71 25.82
C GLU A 30 1.15 -4.06 24.46
N TRP A 31 1.98 -4.49 23.50
CA TRP A 31 1.57 -4.74 22.13
C TRP A 31 1.53 -6.22 21.76
N LEU A 32 2.44 -7.02 22.32
CA LEU A 32 2.57 -8.43 21.97
C LEU A 32 2.26 -9.32 23.18
N GLU A 33 1.64 -10.46 22.93
CA GLU A 33 1.51 -11.54 23.90
C GLU A 33 1.81 -12.89 23.25
N TYR A 34 2.18 -13.87 24.09
CA TYR A 34 2.33 -15.24 23.63
C TYR A 34 1.02 -16.01 23.80
N ASP A 35 0.38 -16.34 22.68
CA ASP A 35 -0.82 -17.16 22.66
C ASP A 35 -0.43 -18.65 22.72
N THR A 36 -0.64 -19.23 23.90
CA THR A 36 -0.25 -20.62 24.17
C THR A 36 -0.97 -21.66 23.29
N PRO A 37 -2.29 -21.55 23.04
CA PRO A 37 -3.02 -22.42 22.10
C PRO A 37 -2.43 -22.43 20.69
N SER A 38 -2.10 -21.28 20.11
CA SER A 38 -1.55 -21.23 18.74
C SER A 38 -0.03 -21.41 18.67
N GLY A 39 0.68 -21.34 19.80
CA GLY A 39 2.14 -21.41 19.83
C GLY A 39 2.80 -20.22 19.14
N ALA A 40 2.18 -19.04 19.25
CA ALA A 40 2.55 -17.86 18.50
C ALA A 40 2.66 -16.62 19.38
N ILE A 41 3.53 -15.70 18.97
CA ILE A 41 3.52 -14.31 19.43
C ILE A 41 2.50 -13.57 18.57
N VAL A 42 1.49 -12.98 19.19
CA VAL A 42 0.37 -12.31 18.53
C VAL A 42 0.23 -10.87 19.03
N VAL A 43 -0.46 -10.04 18.24
CA VAL A 43 -0.77 -8.66 18.63
C VAL A 43 -1.93 -8.67 19.63
N ARG A 44 -1.76 -7.96 20.75
CA ARG A 44 -2.77 -7.75 21.78
C ARG A 44 -3.86 -6.81 21.30
N HIS A 45 -5.04 -6.91 21.92
CA HIS A 45 -6.11 -5.94 21.69
C HIS A 45 -5.62 -4.54 22.10
N ILE A 46 -5.73 -3.58 21.18
CA ILE A 46 -5.12 -2.25 21.23
C ILE A 46 -5.44 -1.54 22.56
N GLN A 47 -4.40 -1.30 23.37
CA GLN A 47 -4.46 -0.38 24.51
C GLN A 47 -3.68 0.89 24.16
N PRO A 48 -4.06 2.06 24.71
CA PRO A 48 -3.26 3.27 24.57
C PRO A 48 -1.84 3.00 25.08
N THR A 49 -0.84 3.20 24.22
CA THR A 49 0.56 2.93 24.53
C THR A 49 1.16 4.08 25.33
N ALA A 50 2.02 3.78 26.29
CA ALA A 50 2.72 4.80 27.08
C ALA A 50 3.98 5.36 26.39
N ALA A 51 4.39 4.75 25.27
CA ALA A 51 5.62 5.01 24.54
C ALA A 51 5.40 4.87 23.02
N PRO A 52 6.36 5.31 22.17
CA PRO A 52 6.26 5.14 20.73
C PRO A 52 6.08 3.67 20.33
N CYS A 53 5.22 3.43 19.35
CA CYS A 53 4.70 2.08 19.08
C CYS A 53 5.78 1.14 18.54
N LEU A 54 6.47 1.52 17.46
CA LEU A 54 7.45 0.66 16.78
C LEU A 54 8.61 0.23 17.70
N PRO A 55 9.31 1.12 18.45
CA PRO A 55 10.35 0.70 19.38
C PRO A 55 9.86 -0.24 20.48
N THR A 56 8.62 -0.02 20.95
CA THR A 56 7.98 -0.86 21.98
C THR A 56 7.73 -2.27 21.42
N ILE A 57 7.08 -2.37 20.25
CA ILE A 57 6.81 -3.66 19.59
C ILE A 57 8.11 -4.43 19.32
N VAL A 58 9.15 -3.75 18.82
CA VAL A 58 10.46 -4.38 18.56
C VAL A 58 11.10 -4.89 19.85
N SER A 59 11.09 -4.10 20.92
CA SER A 59 11.66 -4.51 22.21
C SER A 59 10.92 -5.71 22.81
N GLU A 60 9.59 -5.74 22.71
CA GLU A 60 8.78 -6.86 23.18
C GLU A 60 9.07 -8.14 22.39
N LEU A 61 9.12 -8.02 21.06
CA LEU A 61 9.43 -9.14 20.19
C LEU A 61 10.82 -9.73 20.52
N VAL A 62 11.84 -8.88 20.62
CA VAL A 62 13.20 -9.30 20.98
C VAL A 62 13.25 -9.92 22.37
N ARG A 63 12.55 -9.37 23.36
CA ARG A 63 12.47 -9.92 24.72
C ARG A 63 11.85 -11.32 24.73
N MET A 64 10.76 -11.52 23.97
CA MET A 64 10.10 -12.82 23.86
C MET A 64 11.01 -13.84 23.16
N LEU A 65 11.61 -13.49 22.02
CA LEU A 65 12.52 -14.38 21.30
C LEU A 65 13.76 -14.73 22.14
N SER A 66 14.33 -13.76 22.86
CA SER A 66 15.47 -13.99 23.77
C SER A 66 15.11 -14.86 24.98
N SER A 67 13.82 -15.02 25.27
CA SER A 67 13.34 -15.95 26.29
C SER A 67 13.20 -17.39 25.78
N ILE A 68 13.52 -17.65 24.50
CA ILE A 68 13.69 -18.99 23.95
C ILE A 68 15.18 -19.34 24.06
N PRO A 69 15.57 -20.46 24.69
CA PRO A 69 16.96 -20.92 24.69
C PRO A 69 17.49 -21.11 23.27
N VAL A 70 18.77 -20.80 23.04
CA VAL A 70 19.39 -20.85 21.71
C VAL A 70 19.30 -22.24 21.08
N GLU A 71 19.32 -23.30 21.89
CA GLU A 71 19.21 -24.69 21.46
C GLU A 71 17.84 -25.02 20.87
N LEU A 72 16.83 -24.18 21.13
CA LEU A 72 15.45 -24.32 20.67
C LEU A 72 15.11 -23.33 19.54
N HIS A 73 16.05 -22.49 19.11
CA HIS A 73 15.79 -21.50 18.06
C HIS A 73 15.39 -22.13 16.73
N GLU A 74 15.92 -23.32 16.38
CA GLU A 74 15.53 -24.04 15.16
C GLU A 74 14.04 -24.40 15.09
N ALA A 75 13.35 -24.44 16.24
CA ALA A 75 11.91 -24.66 16.33
C ALA A 75 11.10 -23.42 15.91
N VAL A 76 11.66 -22.22 16.05
CA VAL A 76 11.00 -20.97 15.64
C VAL A 76 10.79 -21.00 14.14
N LEU A 77 9.51 -20.99 13.74
CA LEU A 77 9.09 -21.06 12.35
C LEU A 77 9.14 -19.69 11.67
N GLY A 78 8.97 -18.63 12.45
CA GLY A 78 9.01 -17.26 11.98
C GLY A 78 7.63 -16.69 11.65
N GLY A 79 7.62 -15.57 10.95
CA GLY A 79 6.42 -14.83 10.59
C GLY A 79 6.69 -13.34 10.43
N ASP A 80 5.65 -12.60 10.07
CA ASP A 80 5.73 -11.17 9.82
C ASP A 80 4.78 -10.42 10.77
N LEU A 81 5.25 -9.32 11.33
CA LEU A 81 4.42 -8.27 11.93
C LEU A 81 4.49 -7.02 11.06
N LEU A 82 3.34 -6.51 10.64
CA LEU A 82 3.22 -5.25 9.91
C LEU A 82 2.79 -4.15 10.89
N VAL A 83 3.63 -3.14 11.03
CA VAL A 83 3.47 -2.02 11.96
C VAL A 83 3.21 -0.76 11.15
N HIS A 84 2.08 -0.11 11.41
CA HIS A 84 1.74 1.18 10.83
C HIS A 84 1.12 2.05 11.92
N THR A 85 1.87 3.01 12.43
CA THR A 85 1.56 3.70 13.69
C THR A 85 1.74 5.20 13.51
N GLU A 86 1.10 6.03 14.33
CA GLU A 86 1.16 7.49 14.21
C GLU A 86 2.60 8.05 14.16
N ASP A 87 3.55 7.39 14.80
CA ASP A 87 4.96 7.79 14.86
C ASP A 87 5.75 7.55 13.56
N SER A 88 5.22 6.73 12.64
CA SER A 88 5.85 6.39 11.36
C SER A 88 4.83 6.46 10.24
N PRO A 89 5.02 7.36 9.25
CA PRO A 89 4.11 7.42 8.12
C PRO A 89 4.26 6.18 7.22
N HIS A 90 5.39 5.47 7.29
CA HIS A 90 5.61 4.26 6.52
C HIS A 90 5.13 3.01 7.28
N VAL A 91 4.62 2.04 6.53
CA VAL A 91 4.43 0.66 6.98
C VAL A 91 5.81 0.03 7.18
N VAL A 92 6.03 -0.57 8.35
CA VAL A 92 7.25 -1.27 8.71
C VAL A 92 6.95 -2.75 8.92
N ARG A 93 7.72 -3.63 8.28
CA ARG A 93 7.67 -5.07 8.49
C ARG A 93 8.75 -5.50 9.47
N LEU A 94 8.34 -6.17 10.54
CA LEU A 94 9.21 -6.93 11.43
C LEU A 94 9.10 -8.40 11.04
N ARG A 95 10.12 -8.91 10.35
CA ARG A 95 10.19 -10.30 9.91
C ARG A 95 11.00 -11.10 10.91
N VAL A 96 10.41 -12.17 11.42
CA VAL A 96 11.14 -13.20 12.16
C VAL A 96 11.40 -14.34 11.21
N GLU A 97 12.67 -14.58 10.91
CA GLU A 97 13.08 -15.74 10.11
C GLU A 97 13.04 -17.02 10.96
N ARG A 98 13.04 -18.16 10.27
CA ARG A 98 13.26 -19.45 10.93
C ARG A 98 14.59 -19.39 11.70
N GLY A 99 14.60 -19.82 12.96
CA GLY A 99 15.77 -19.62 13.84
C GLY A 99 15.70 -18.37 14.72
N GLY A 100 14.67 -17.54 14.57
CA GLY A 100 14.40 -16.41 15.48
C GLY A 100 15.18 -15.12 15.18
N CYS A 101 15.82 -15.02 14.01
CA CYS A 101 16.46 -13.77 13.58
C CYS A 101 15.39 -12.73 13.22
N VAL A 102 15.57 -11.47 13.64
CA VAL A 102 14.63 -10.38 13.38
C VAL A 102 15.20 -9.42 12.34
N GLN A 103 14.44 -9.18 11.27
CA GLN A 103 14.72 -8.16 10.26
C GLN A 103 13.67 -7.06 10.33
N ILE A 104 14.11 -5.82 10.12
CA ILE A 104 13.24 -4.64 10.09
C ILE A 104 13.35 -4.02 8.70
N THR A 105 12.21 -3.86 8.03
CA THR A 105 12.16 -3.35 6.65
C THR A 105 11.06 -2.30 6.54
N TRP A 106 11.39 -1.13 6.01
CA TRP A 106 10.41 -0.11 5.65
C TRP A 106 9.80 -0.45 4.29
N ALA A 107 8.52 -0.18 4.13
CA ALA A 107 7.84 -0.38 2.86
C ALA A 107 8.52 0.45 1.76
N HIS A 108 8.66 -0.17 0.60
CA HIS A 108 9.15 0.44 -0.63
C HIS A 108 8.22 0.04 -1.77
N PRO A 109 7.10 0.78 -1.99
CA PRO A 109 6.11 0.42 -2.99
C PRO A 109 6.74 0.26 -4.38
N CYS A 110 6.66 -0.96 -4.91
CA CYS A 110 7.25 -1.36 -6.18
C CYS A 110 6.23 -2.07 -7.06
N PHE A 111 6.19 -1.70 -8.34
CA PHE A 111 5.24 -2.27 -9.31
C PHE A 111 5.80 -3.43 -10.15
N SER A 112 7.06 -3.85 -9.93
CA SER A 112 7.69 -4.91 -10.72
C SER A 112 6.96 -6.26 -10.63
N ASN A 113 6.34 -6.52 -9.48
CA ASN A 113 5.52 -7.71 -9.19
C ASN A 113 4.09 -7.32 -8.79
N ALA A 114 3.58 -6.20 -9.32
CA ALA A 114 2.26 -5.69 -8.95
C ALA A 114 1.15 -6.69 -9.28
N ARG A 115 0.17 -6.76 -8.37
CA ARG A 115 -1.05 -7.51 -8.65
C ARG A 115 -1.94 -6.65 -9.54
N ARG A 116 -2.22 -7.12 -10.74
CA ARG A 116 -3.06 -6.45 -11.73
C ARG A 116 -4.49 -6.96 -11.64
N GLN A 117 -5.45 -6.03 -11.59
CA GLN A 117 -6.88 -6.33 -11.60
C GLN A 117 -7.63 -5.36 -12.54
N PRO A 118 -8.72 -5.79 -13.19
CA PRO A 118 -9.51 -4.89 -14.03
C PRO A 118 -10.04 -3.70 -13.23
N TYR A 119 -10.01 -2.51 -13.81
CA TYR A 119 -10.67 -1.35 -13.24
C TYR A 119 -12.19 -1.56 -13.29
N ALA A 120 -12.87 -1.46 -12.13
CA ALA A 120 -14.31 -1.62 -12.04
C ALA A 120 -14.94 -0.48 -11.23
N GLY A 121 -14.91 0.73 -11.82
CA GLY A 121 -15.51 1.93 -11.23
C GLY A 121 -14.79 2.46 -9.99
N GLY A 122 -13.50 2.15 -9.85
CA GLY A 122 -12.65 2.78 -8.84
C GLY A 122 -12.69 2.17 -7.44
N ALA A 123 -13.47 1.11 -7.20
CA ALA A 123 -13.53 0.45 -5.88
C ALA A 123 -12.18 -0.11 -5.41
N GLN A 124 -11.27 -0.35 -6.35
CA GLN A 124 -9.91 -0.84 -6.13
C GLN A 124 -8.95 0.28 -5.66
N ILE A 125 -9.32 1.54 -5.90
CA ILE A 125 -8.49 2.70 -5.59
C ILE A 125 -8.84 3.16 -4.18
N GLY A 126 -8.03 2.73 -3.22
CA GLY A 126 -8.24 3.02 -1.80
C GLY A 126 -7.85 4.43 -1.35
N ILE A 127 -7.29 5.25 -2.24
CA ILE A 127 -6.81 6.60 -1.94
C ILE A 127 -7.99 7.57 -1.91
N ASP A 128 -8.04 8.38 -0.86
CA ASP A 128 -9.06 9.42 -0.70
C ASP A 128 -8.94 10.42 -1.87
N PRO A 129 -10.04 10.68 -2.62
CA PRO A 129 -10.02 11.59 -3.77
C PRO A 129 -9.43 12.96 -3.45
N VAL A 130 -9.66 13.45 -2.23
CA VAL A 130 -9.27 14.79 -1.80
C VAL A 130 -7.76 14.95 -1.72
N PHE A 131 -7.04 13.84 -1.46
CA PHE A 131 -5.60 13.79 -1.32
C PHE A 131 -4.91 13.16 -2.54
N CYS A 132 -5.62 12.90 -3.65
CA CYS A 132 -5.02 12.26 -4.81
C CYS A 132 -3.89 13.11 -5.42
N ARG A 133 -2.77 12.46 -5.71
CA ARG A 133 -1.63 13.02 -6.45
C ARG A 133 -1.34 12.14 -7.66
N LEU A 134 -1.59 12.67 -8.85
CA LEU A 134 -1.50 11.93 -10.11
C LEU A 134 -0.26 12.33 -10.90
N THR A 135 0.53 11.35 -11.34
CA THR A 135 1.65 11.56 -12.25
C THR A 135 1.62 10.54 -13.37
N GLY A 136 1.79 10.98 -14.61
CA GLY A 136 1.87 10.07 -15.75
C GLY A 136 1.34 10.66 -17.04
N ASP A 137 1.25 9.79 -18.04
CA ASP A 137 0.85 10.14 -19.39
C ASP A 137 -0.17 9.12 -19.91
N VAL A 138 -1.25 9.62 -20.49
CA VAL A 138 -2.26 8.80 -21.17
C VAL A 138 -2.51 9.38 -22.55
N THR A 139 -2.55 8.51 -23.56
CA THR A 139 -2.95 8.85 -24.91
C THR A 139 -4.21 8.08 -25.27
N LEU A 140 -5.18 8.76 -25.87
CA LEU A 140 -6.39 8.12 -26.39
C LEU A 140 -6.76 8.62 -27.79
N GLY A 141 -7.34 7.75 -28.61
CA GLY A 141 -8.02 8.13 -29.85
C GLY A 141 -9.44 8.58 -29.56
N ALA A 142 -9.84 9.76 -30.05
CA ALA A 142 -11.16 10.33 -29.82
C ALA A 142 -11.90 10.57 -31.15
N ALA A 143 -13.24 10.61 -31.11
CA ALA A 143 -14.04 11.02 -32.28
C ALA A 143 -13.89 12.52 -32.58
N ASP A 144 -13.86 13.33 -31.52
CA ASP A 144 -13.57 14.76 -31.58
C ASP A 144 -12.44 15.07 -30.57
N PRO A 145 -11.17 15.02 -31.02
CA PRO A 145 -10.03 15.22 -30.13
C PRO A 145 -9.99 16.59 -29.47
N VAL A 146 -10.45 17.64 -30.16
CA VAL A 146 -10.42 19.01 -29.63
C VAL A 146 -11.41 19.16 -28.49
N ARG A 147 -12.63 18.65 -28.68
CA ARG A 147 -13.64 18.65 -27.62
C ARG A 147 -13.21 17.76 -26.46
N ALA A 148 -12.70 16.56 -26.74
CA ALA A 148 -12.23 15.63 -25.71
C ALA A 148 -11.11 16.24 -24.84
N ALA A 149 -10.09 16.84 -25.46
CA ALA A 149 -9.02 17.54 -24.73
C ALA A 149 -9.57 18.68 -23.87
N ARG A 150 -10.51 19.48 -24.38
CA ARG A 150 -11.16 20.55 -23.62
C ARG A 150 -11.96 20.02 -22.43
N ASP A 151 -12.70 18.93 -22.63
CA ASP A 151 -13.51 18.32 -21.57
C ASP A 151 -12.63 17.70 -20.47
N LEU A 152 -11.48 17.14 -20.84
CA LEU A 152 -10.47 16.65 -19.89
C LEU A 152 -9.75 17.79 -19.17
N GLN A 153 -9.38 18.87 -19.86
CA GLN A 153 -8.78 20.05 -19.22
C GLN A 153 -9.75 20.67 -18.22
N ARG A 154 -11.02 20.83 -18.61
CA ARG A 154 -12.06 21.38 -17.72
C ARG A 154 -12.22 20.53 -16.46
N LEU A 155 -12.09 19.21 -16.55
CA LEU A 155 -12.17 18.33 -15.38
C LEU A 155 -11.11 18.72 -14.34
N ALA A 156 -9.86 18.95 -14.75
CA ALA A 156 -8.81 19.40 -13.85
C ALA A 156 -9.04 20.83 -13.37
N ASP A 157 -9.39 21.76 -14.26
CA ASP A 157 -9.58 23.18 -13.92
C ASP A 157 -10.75 23.44 -12.94
N THR A 158 -11.73 22.53 -12.90
CA THR A 158 -12.92 22.64 -12.04
C THR A 158 -12.87 21.75 -10.81
N TYR A 159 -11.81 20.96 -10.65
CA TYR A 159 -11.69 20.08 -9.51
C TYR A 159 -11.32 20.88 -8.25
N GLU A 160 -12.23 20.91 -7.27
CA GLU A 160 -12.02 21.58 -5.98
C GLU A 160 -11.24 20.69 -5.01
N GLY A 161 -10.05 20.23 -5.43
CA GLY A 161 -9.13 19.49 -4.56
C GLY A 161 -8.55 20.37 -3.45
N LEU A 162 -8.16 19.78 -2.31
CA LEU A 162 -7.55 20.54 -1.21
C LEU A 162 -6.16 21.10 -1.52
N TYR A 163 -5.50 20.57 -2.56
CA TYR A 163 -4.15 20.97 -2.97
C TYR A 163 -4.19 21.47 -4.41
N PRO A 164 -3.97 22.77 -4.66
CA PRO A 164 -3.92 23.34 -6.01
C PRO A 164 -2.57 23.11 -6.70
N GLU A 165 -1.82 22.10 -6.27
CA GLU A 165 -0.47 21.82 -6.74
C GLU A 165 -0.50 20.88 -7.95
N GLY A 166 0.58 20.93 -8.74
CA GLY A 166 0.81 20.07 -9.90
C GLY A 166 0.35 20.65 -11.23
N ASP A 167 0.76 19.97 -12.29
CA ASP A 167 0.47 20.32 -13.68
C ASP A 167 -0.44 19.26 -14.30
N PHE A 168 -1.56 19.71 -14.87
CA PHE A 168 -2.44 18.88 -15.69
C PHE A 168 -2.61 19.54 -17.05
N GLN A 169 -2.24 18.82 -18.12
CA GLN A 169 -2.38 19.30 -19.48
C GLN A 169 -3.03 18.26 -20.38
N ALA A 170 -4.18 18.61 -20.95
CA ALA A 170 -4.81 17.86 -22.03
C ALA A 170 -4.62 18.58 -23.37
N SER A 171 -4.04 17.89 -24.35
CA SER A 171 -3.75 18.43 -25.68
C SER A 171 -4.29 17.53 -26.77
N ALA A 172 -4.79 18.13 -27.86
CA ALA A 172 -5.35 17.41 -28.99
C ALA A 172 -4.40 17.44 -30.20
N ASP A 173 -4.16 16.27 -30.79
CA ASP A 173 -3.60 16.16 -32.13
C ASP A 173 -4.72 15.87 -33.12
N ARG A 174 -5.09 16.89 -33.90
CA ARG A 174 -6.16 16.76 -34.91
C ARG A 174 -5.76 15.87 -36.07
N ALA A 175 -4.48 15.86 -36.44
CA ALA A 175 -4.01 15.09 -37.59
C ALA A 175 -3.97 13.59 -37.25
N ALA A 176 -3.50 13.26 -36.05
CA ALA A 176 -3.48 11.88 -35.55
C ALA A 176 -4.85 11.41 -35.03
N GLY A 177 -5.77 12.33 -34.72
CA GLY A 177 -7.08 11.98 -34.15
C GLY A 177 -7.00 11.57 -32.68
N THR A 178 -5.99 12.05 -31.96
CA THR A 178 -5.68 11.63 -30.58
C THR A 178 -5.69 12.79 -29.59
N VAL A 179 -5.81 12.45 -28.32
CA VAL A 179 -5.67 13.34 -27.17
C VAL A 179 -4.58 12.78 -26.28
N ARG A 180 -3.65 13.63 -25.85
CA ARG A 180 -2.64 13.31 -24.84
C ARG A 180 -2.96 14.08 -23.57
N VAL A 181 -2.98 13.37 -22.46
CA VAL A 181 -3.05 13.91 -21.11
C VAL A 181 -1.71 13.68 -20.45
N HIS A 182 -1.08 14.76 -20.00
CA HIS A 182 0.13 14.75 -19.20
C HIS A 182 -0.19 15.28 -17.81
N MET A 183 0.33 14.61 -16.79
CA MET A 183 0.10 14.91 -15.38
C MET A 183 1.42 14.86 -14.63
N GLN A 184 1.69 15.88 -13.84
CA GLN A 184 2.78 15.90 -12.88
C GLN A 184 2.26 16.41 -11.55
N ASP A 185 2.13 15.52 -10.57
CA ASP A 185 1.56 15.79 -9.26
C ASP A 185 0.17 16.44 -9.29
N ALA A 186 -0.64 16.19 -10.33
CA ALA A 186 -1.95 16.79 -10.49
C ALA A 186 -2.93 16.30 -9.41
N ASN A 187 -3.67 17.21 -8.79
CA ASN A 187 -4.75 16.86 -7.86
C ASN A 187 -6.09 16.74 -8.59
N VAL A 188 -6.46 15.52 -8.97
CA VAL A 188 -7.76 15.19 -9.56
C VAL A 188 -8.20 13.85 -9.00
N ASP A 189 -9.50 13.64 -8.81
CA ASP A 189 -10.02 12.30 -8.52
C ASP A 189 -9.75 11.37 -9.70
N VAL A 190 -8.80 10.44 -9.52
CA VAL A 190 -8.42 9.48 -10.54
C VAL A 190 -9.61 8.66 -11.04
N ARG A 191 -10.61 8.36 -10.20
CA ARG A 191 -11.79 7.57 -10.61
C ARG A 191 -12.58 8.32 -11.67
N VAL A 192 -12.85 9.60 -11.42
CA VAL A 192 -13.55 10.48 -12.36
C VAL A 192 -12.73 10.68 -13.64
N LEU A 193 -11.41 10.81 -13.52
CA LEU A 193 -10.52 10.94 -14.67
C LEU A 193 -10.53 9.68 -15.53
N VAL A 194 -10.36 8.49 -14.93
CA VAL A 194 -10.36 7.20 -15.64
C VAL A 194 -11.69 6.97 -16.35
N ASP A 195 -12.81 7.18 -15.65
CA ASP A 195 -14.15 7.04 -16.25
C ASP A 195 -14.33 7.99 -17.43
N ARG A 196 -13.86 9.24 -17.30
CA ARG A 196 -13.92 10.23 -18.38
C ARG A 196 -13.04 9.86 -19.57
N LEU A 197 -11.81 9.39 -19.32
CA LEU A 197 -10.89 8.93 -20.36
C LEU A 197 -11.50 7.77 -21.15
N LEU A 198 -12.05 6.77 -20.46
CA LEU A 198 -12.71 5.61 -21.08
C LEU A 198 -13.95 6.01 -21.88
N ALA A 199 -14.76 6.95 -21.37
CA ALA A 199 -15.96 7.43 -22.06
C ALA A 199 -15.66 8.25 -23.34
N LEU A 200 -14.52 8.95 -23.37
CA LEU A 200 -14.10 9.76 -24.52
C LEU A 200 -13.31 8.96 -25.57
N ALA A 201 -12.66 7.88 -25.16
CA ALA A 201 -11.88 7.02 -26.03
C ALA A 201 -12.78 6.26 -27.01
N LYS A 202 -12.33 6.15 -28.26
CA LYS A 202 -12.86 5.11 -29.15
C LYS A 202 -12.45 3.72 -28.59
N PRO A 203 -13.21 2.66 -28.88
CA PRO A 203 -12.85 1.31 -28.44
C PRO A 203 -11.43 0.92 -28.87
N GLY A 204 -10.66 0.35 -27.95
CA GLY A 204 -9.34 -0.22 -28.26
C GLY A 204 -8.18 0.78 -28.34
N VAL A 205 -8.42 2.09 -28.17
CA VAL A 205 -7.41 3.13 -28.44
C VAL A 205 -7.17 4.04 -27.25
N ALA A 206 -7.02 3.48 -26.06
CA ALA A 206 -6.44 4.19 -24.92
C ALA A 206 -5.22 3.41 -24.41
N ASP A 207 -4.13 4.12 -24.18
CA ASP A 207 -2.84 3.57 -23.75
C ASP A 207 -2.12 4.56 -22.84
N GLY A 208 -1.37 4.04 -21.86
CA GLY A 208 -0.57 4.86 -20.95
C GLY A 208 -0.75 4.48 -19.49
N VAL A 209 -0.15 5.28 -18.61
CA VAL A 209 -0.03 4.95 -17.20
C VAL A 209 -0.28 6.19 -16.35
N ILE A 210 -1.02 6.02 -15.26
CA ILE A 210 -1.20 7.01 -14.20
C ILE A 210 -0.72 6.40 -12.89
N ASP A 211 0.38 6.92 -12.35
CA ASP A 211 0.77 6.67 -10.97
C ASP A 211 -0.10 7.54 -10.05
N VAL A 212 -0.84 6.88 -9.17
CA VAL A 212 -1.69 7.51 -8.17
C VAL A 212 -1.00 7.34 -6.83
N SER A 213 -0.77 8.45 -6.16
CA SER A 213 -0.31 8.47 -4.78
C SER A 213 -1.14 9.46 -3.97
N THR A 214 -0.77 9.68 -2.71
CA THR A 214 -1.43 10.64 -1.84
C THR A 214 -0.55 11.85 -1.52
N PHE A 215 -1.15 13.01 -1.35
CA PHE A 215 -0.58 14.20 -0.69
C PHE A 215 -0.61 14.08 0.84
N ASP A 216 -1.38 13.13 1.38
CA ASP A 216 -1.42 12.86 2.80
C ASP A 216 -0.10 12.22 3.27
N VAL A 217 0.75 13.03 3.90
CA VAL A 217 2.06 12.61 4.40
C VAL A 217 1.99 11.54 5.49
N ARG A 218 0.80 11.23 6.01
CA ARG A 218 0.59 10.12 6.95
C ARG A 218 0.58 8.75 6.26
N PHE A 219 0.35 8.71 4.95
CA PHE A 219 0.26 7.47 4.18
C PHE A 219 1.14 7.50 2.90
N PRO A 220 2.46 7.82 2.99
CA PRO A 220 3.38 7.89 1.85
C PRO A 220 3.45 6.60 1.02
N ASP A 221 3.08 5.46 1.60
CA ASP A 221 3.08 4.15 0.93
C ASP A 221 1.80 3.88 0.13
N ASP A 222 0.76 4.71 0.30
CA ASP A 222 -0.49 4.62 -0.45
C ASP A 222 -0.24 5.01 -1.90
N ARG A 223 -0.02 3.98 -2.72
CA ARG A 223 0.19 4.11 -4.14
C ARG A 223 -0.59 3.03 -4.87
N VAL A 224 -1.16 3.39 -6.02
CA VAL A 224 -1.69 2.45 -7.00
C VAL A 224 -1.31 2.97 -8.38
N ARG A 225 -1.31 2.08 -9.37
CA ARG A 225 -1.05 2.46 -10.76
C ARG A 225 -2.25 2.09 -11.60
N VAL A 226 -2.72 3.03 -12.40
CA VAL A 226 -3.75 2.75 -13.42
C VAL A 226 -3.05 2.60 -14.76
N VAL A 227 -3.18 1.44 -15.38
CA VAL A 227 -2.61 1.11 -16.69
C VAL A 227 -3.73 1.04 -17.71
N PHE A 228 -3.63 1.84 -18.77
CA PHE A 228 -4.45 1.74 -19.95
C PHE A 228 -3.72 0.92 -21.00
N GLU A 229 -4.36 -0.12 -21.50
CA GLU A 229 -3.81 -0.99 -22.53
C GLU A 229 -4.94 -1.47 -23.43
N ALA A 230 -4.80 -1.24 -24.74
CA ALA A 230 -5.81 -1.62 -25.73
C ALA A 230 -7.25 -1.15 -25.37
N GLY A 231 -7.37 0.07 -24.84
CA GLY A 231 -8.67 0.66 -24.46
C GLY A 231 -9.30 0.09 -23.18
N GLN A 232 -8.59 -0.78 -22.46
CA GLN A 232 -9.00 -1.28 -21.14
C GLN A 232 -8.17 -0.61 -20.06
N ALA A 233 -8.77 -0.36 -18.89
CA ALA A 233 -8.08 0.13 -17.71
C ALA A 233 -7.89 -0.99 -16.68
N TRP A 234 -6.72 -0.99 -16.07
CA TRP A 234 -6.31 -1.95 -15.05
C TRP A 234 -5.75 -1.19 -13.86
N VAL A 235 -5.98 -1.70 -12.66
CA VAL A 235 -5.39 -1.18 -11.44
C VAL A 235 -4.33 -2.16 -10.98
N GLU A 236 -3.15 -1.63 -10.70
CA GLU A 236 -2.00 -2.34 -10.15
C GLU A 236 -1.78 -1.88 -8.72
N GLU A 237 -1.77 -2.84 -7.80
CA GLU A 237 -1.36 -2.61 -6.41
C GLU A 237 0.12 -2.94 -6.26
N PRO A 238 0.95 -2.03 -5.72
CA PRO A 238 2.37 -2.27 -5.57
C PRO A 238 2.63 -3.33 -4.51
N ALA A 239 3.70 -4.10 -4.70
CA ALA A 239 4.30 -4.83 -3.60
C ALA A 239 4.97 -3.82 -2.66
N LEU A 240 4.68 -3.89 -1.36
CA LEU A 240 5.32 -3.02 -0.37
C LEU A 240 6.72 -3.49 0.02
N PHE A 241 7.04 -4.76 -0.23
CA PHE A 241 8.31 -5.37 0.13
C PHE A 241 8.78 -6.26 -1.03
N ASP A 242 10.08 -6.22 -1.34
CA ASP A 242 10.67 -6.98 -2.45
C ASP A 242 10.64 -8.50 -2.23
N GLU A 243 10.56 -8.93 -0.97
CA GLU A 243 10.60 -10.33 -0.59
C GLU A 243 9.20 -10.89 -0.37
N THR A 244 8.97 -12.12 -0.84
CA THR A 244 7.73 -12.87 -0.61
C THR A 244 7.42 -12.93 0.90
N PRO A 245 6.15 -12.78 1.32
CA PRO A 245 5.73 -13.00 2.70
C PRO A 245 6.21 -14.35 3.23
N ALA A 246 6.53 -14.46 4.51
CA ALA A 246 6.81 -15.76 5.10
C ALA A 246 5.56 -16.64 4.97
N ALA A 247 5.70 -17.88 4.48
CA ALA A 247 4.56 -18.80 4.38
C ALA A 247 3.99 -19.08 5.78
N HIS A 248 2.72 -18.74 5.98
CA HIS A 248 2.00 -18.92 7.25
C HIS A 248 1.42 -20.33 7.41
#